data_AF-A0A2V7CIW8-F1
#
_entry.id   AF-A0A2V7CIW8-F1
#
_cell.length_a   1.000
_cell.length_b   1.000
_cell.length_c   1.000
_cell.angle_alpha   90.00
_cell.angle_beta   90.00
_cell.angle_gamma   90.00
#
_symmetry.space_group_name_H-M   'P 1'
#
loop_
_entity.id
_entity.type
_entity.pdbx_description
1 polymer ?
#
loop_
_entity_poly.entity_id
_entity_poly.type
_entity_poly.pdbx_seq_one_letter_code
_entity_poly.pdbx_strand_id
1 'polypeptide(L)'
;MIAPEVRQLVGASSARVIVELRLHDSGDPNQRPEAIARAQDALLSRLPHSHISVARRYTSVPLLALEIDATALAALEAMPDLVVSVKPDRRSKTQ
;
A
#
# COMPACT_ATOMS: atom_id res chain seq x y z
N MET A 1 -3.06 8.67 -6.18
CA MET A 1 -4.47 9.07 -5.94
C MET A 1 -5.03 8.28 -4.76
N ILE A 2 -5.54 8.96 -3.73
CA ILE A 2 -6.17 8.31 -2.57
C ILE A 2 -7.69 8.35 -2.74
N ALA A 3 -8.34 7.20 -2.63
CA ALA A 3 -9.80 7.13 -2.68
C ALA A 3 -10.43 7.84 -1.46
N PRO A 4 -11.48 8.65 -1.65
CA PRO A 4 -12.10 9.41 -0.56
C PRO A 4 -12.70 8.51 0.53
N GLU A 5 -13.10 7.28 0.20
CA GLU A 5 -13.55 6.30 1.21
C GLU A 5 -12.45 5.95 2.22
N VAL A 6 -11.17 5.92 1.81
CA VAL A 6 -10.05 5.62 2.71
C VAL A 6 -9.95 6.69 3.79
N ARG A 7 -10.06 7.97 3.40
CA ARG A 7 -10.03 9.11 4.33
C ARG A 7 -11.17 9.04 5.35
N GLN A 8 -12.35 8.61 4.92
CA GLN A 8 -13.51 8.43 5.81
C GLN A 8 -13.28 7.28 6.80
N LEU A 9 -12.74 6.15 6.34
CA LEU A 9 -12.50 4.99 7.21
C LEU A 9 -11.42 5.26 8.26
N VAL A 10 -10.31 5.90 7.88
CA VAL A 10 -9.23 6.20 8.84
C VAL A 10 -9.60 7.30 9.84
N GLY A 11 -10.58 8.14 9.52
CA GLY A 11 -11.07 9.16 10.45
C GLY A 11 -11.79 8.59 11.67
N ALA A 12 -12.26 7.34 11.59
CA ALA A 12 -12.94 6.66 12.69
C ALA A 12 -12.01 5.72 13.49
N SER A 13 -11.08 5.04 12.83
CA SER A 13 -10.11 4.10 13.43
C SER A 13 -9.07 3.66 12.39
N SER A 14 -8.58 2.42 12.43
CA SER A 14 -7.79 1.82 11.35
C SER A 14 -8.66 1.36 10.17
N ALA A 15 -8.09 1.39 8.96
CA ALA A 15 -8.70 0.93 7.73
C ALA A 15 -7.79 -0.05 7.00
N ARG A 16 -8.37 -1.11 6.43
CA ARG A 16 -7.64 -1.95 5.48
C ARG A 16 -7.65 -1.33 4.09
N VAL A 17 -6.49 -1.28 3.48
CA VAL A 17 -6.27 -0.67 2.18
C VAL A 17 -5.42 -1.57 1.29
N ILE A 18 -5.63 -1.44 -0.01
CA ILE A 18 -4.71 -1.90 -1.05
C ILE A 18 -3.95 -0.68 -1.55
N VAL A 19 -2.63 -0.73 -1.42
CA VAL A 19 -1.70 0.27 -1.95
C VAL A 19 -1.12 -0.25 -3.25
N GLU A 20 -1.27 0.52 -4.31
CA GLU A 20 -0.64 0.30 -5.60
C GLU A 20 0.69 1.06 -5.65
N LEU A 21 1.76 0.33 -5.96
CA LEU A 21 3.13 0.82 -5.92
C LEU A 21 3.63 1.18 -7.31
N ARG A 22 4.42 2.23 -7.37
CA ARG A 22 5.16 2.60 -8.57
C ARG A 22 6.38 1.70 -8.69
N LEU A 23 6.47 0.95 -9.79
CA LEU A 23 7.70 0.27 -10.17
C LEU A 23 8.53 1.20 -11.03
N HIS A 24 9.76 1.47 -10.60
CA HIS A 24 10.76 2.09 -11.46
C HIS A 24 11.46 0.96 -12.24
N ASP A 25 11.49 1.14 -13.55
CA ASP A 25 11.88 0.20 -14.61
C ASP A 25 12.52 -1.14 -14.19
N SER A 26 11.76 -2.22 -14.42
CA SER A 26 12.30 -3.56 -14.62
C SER A 26 11.65 -4.07 -15.90
N GLY A 27 12.07 -3.54 -17.06
CA GLY A 27 11.62 -4.01 -18.37
C GLY A 27 11.80 -5.53 -18.60
N ASP A 28 12.52 -6.21 -17.71
CA ASP A 28 12.63 -7.67 -17.65
C ASP A 28 11.54 -8.31 -16.76
N PRO A 29 10.64 -9.15 -17.33
CA PRO A 29 9.62 -9.85 -16.57
C PRO A 29 10.17 -10.81 -15.50
N ASN A 30 11.39 -11.33 -15.65
CA ASN A 30 12.03 -12.21 -14.65
C ASN A 30 12.49 -11.45 -13.41
N GLN A 31 12.79 -10.16 -13.55
CA GLN A 31 13.20 -9.30 -12.43
C GLN A 31 12.02 -8.60 -11.74
N ARG A 32 10.83 -8.68 -12.35
CA ARG A 32 9.62 -8.04 -11.83
C ARG A 32 9.28 -8.44 -10.39
N PRO A 33 9.38 -9.72 -9.95
CA PRO A 33 9.12 -10.07 -8.55
C PRO A 33 10.08 -9.38 -7.57
N GLU A 34 11.35 -9.27 -7.93
CA GLU A 34 12.37 -8.60 -7.11
C GLU A 34 12.14 -7.09 -7.06
N ALA A 35 11.77 -6.47 -8.19
CA ALA A 35 11.39 -5.07 -8.25
C ALA A 35 10.14 -4.76 -7.39
N ILE A 36 9.15 -5.65 -7.41
CA ILE A 36 7.96 -5.54 -6.54
C ILE A 36 8.37 -5.62 -5.07
N ALA A 37 9.21 -6.59 -4.69
CA ALA A 37 9.68 -6.74 -3.32
C ALA A 37 10.43 -5.49 -2.83
N ARG A 38 11.35 -4.95 -3.65
CA ARG A 38 12.07 -3.71 -3.37
C ARG A 38 11.15 -2.51 -3.20
N ALA A 39 10.16 -2.34 -4.07
CA ALA A 39 9.20 -1.25 -3.96
C ALA A 39 8.36 -1.35 -2.67
N GLN A 40 7.94 -2.57 -2.31
CA GLN A 40 7.24 -2.83 -1.05
C GLN A 40 8.12 -2.53 0.17
N ASP A 41 9.38 -2.96 0.17
CA ASP A 41 10.31 -2.71 1.29
C ASP A 41 10.65 -1.23 1.43
N ALA A 42 10.87 -0.53 0.31
CA ALA A 42 11.10 0.91 0.31
C ALA A 42 9.90 1.66 0.92
N LEU A 43 8.67 1.28 0.56
CA LEU A 43 7.48 1.87 1.18
C LEU A 43 7.44 1.58 2.69
N LEU A 44 7.58 0.32 3.09
CA LEU A 44 7.49 -0.09 4.51
C LEU A 44 8.54 0.59 5.38
N SER A 45 9.77 0.76 4.87
CA SER A 45 10.86 1.43 5.60
C SER A 45 10.59 2.91 5.92
N ARG A 46 9.76 3.58 5.12
CA ARG A 46 9.41 5.00 5.28
C ARG A 46 8.13 5.21 6.06
N LEU A 47 7.32 4.17 6.23
CA LEU A 47 6.07 4.24 6.98
C LEU A 47 6.31 4.15 8.49
N PRO A 48 5.49 4.84 9.29
CA PRO A 48 5.58 4.76 10.73
C PRO A 48 5.08 3.39 11.23
N HIS A 49 6.02 2.51 11.61
CA HIS A 49 5.77 1.10 11.91
C HIS A 49 4.68 0.83 12.96
N SER A 50 4.45 1.75 13.92
CA SER A 50 3.39 1.61 14.94
C SER A 50 1.97 1.90 14.43
N HIS A 51 1.85 2.50 13.25
CA HIS A 51 0.59 2.93 12.63
C HIS A 51 0.18 2.06 11.44
N ILE A 52 0.95 0.99 11.17
CA ILE A 52 0.71 0.08 10.06
C ILE A 52 0.74 -1.38 10.52
N SER A 53 0.02 -2.22 9.81
CA SER A 53 0.19 -3.67 9.87
C SER A 53 0.10 -4.27 8.47
N VAL A 54 1.02 -5.17 8.13
CA VAL A 54 1.05 -5.80 6.81
C VAL A 54 0.04 -6.94 6.76
N ALA A 55 -1.04 -6.75 5.99
CA ALA A 55 -2.06 -7.76 5.81
C ALA A 55 -1.69 -8.77 4.70
N ARG A 56 -1.04 -8.29 3.62
CA ARG A 56 -0.59 -9.14 2.50
C ARG A 56 0.45 -8.46 1.63
N ARG A 57 1.48 -9.19 1.23
CA ARG A 57 2.42 -8.82 0.16
C ARG A 57 2.09 -9.61 -1.09
N TYR A 58 1.92 -8.92 -2.22
CA TYR A 58 1.69 -9.58 -3.51
C TYR A 58 3.03 -9.68 -4.25
N THR A 59 3.34 -10.86 -4.80
CA THR A 59 4.65 -11.12 -5.44
C THR A 59 4.61 -10.91 -6.95
N SER A 60 3.45 -11.06 -7.59
CA SER A 60 3.29 -10.96 -9.05
C SER A 60 2.70 -9.62 -9.52
N VAL A 61 2.17 -8.82 -8.60
CA VAL A 61 1.62 -7.48 -8.87
C VAL A 61 2.16 -6.47 -7.86
N PRO A 62 2.36 -5.20 -8.24
CA PRO A 62 2.93 -4.18 -7.37
C PRO A 62 1.89 -3.64 -6.37
N LEU A 63 1.26 -4.54 -5.62
CA LEU A 63 0.26 -4.23 -4.62
C LEU A 63 0.77 -4.61 -3.22
N LEU A 64 0.30 -3.88 -2.22
CA LEU A 64 0.55 -4.17 -0.82
C LEU A 64 -0.74 -3.93 -0.03
N ALA A 65 -1.23 -4.94 0.67
CA ALA A 65 -2.38 -4.78 1.56
C ALA A 65 -1.88 -4.41 2.97
N LEU A 66 -2.37 -3.28 3.47
CA LEU A 66 -2.03 -2.75 4.78
C LEU A 66 -3.28 -2.48 5.60
N GLU A 67 -3.15 -2.59 6.90
CA GLU A 67 -4.04 -1.92 7.85
C GLU A 67 -3.34 -0.65 8.32
N ILE A 68 -4.01 0.51 8.22
CA ILE A 68 -3.42 1.83 8.48
C ILE A 68 -4.39 2.71 9.25
N ASP A 69 -3.86 3.68 10.01
CA ASP A 69 -4.65 4.78 10.56
C ASP A 69 -4.41 6.10 9.82
N ALA A 70 -4.92 7.21 10.38
CA ALA A 70 -4.79 8.54 9.79
C ALA A 70 -3.33 9.02 9.68
N THR A 71 -2.45 8.66 10.63
CA THR A 71 -1.03 9.02 10.60
C THR A 71 -0.31 8.28 9.47
N ALA A 72 -0.57 6.99 9.32
CA ALA A 72 -0.04 6.22 8.20
C ALA A 72 -0.62 6.69 6.85
N LEU A 73 -1.89 7.11 6.78
CA LEU A 73 -2.47 7.67 5.56
C LEU A 73 -1.76 8.97 5.13
N ALA A 74 -1.51 9.89 6.07
CA ALA A 74 -0.78 11.12 5.78
C ALA A 74 0.64 10.85 5.27
N ALA A 75 1.31 9.81 5.82
CA ALA A 75 2.61 9.39 5.32
C ALA A 75 2.53 8.85 3.88
N LEU A 76 1.52 8.04 3.54
CA LEU A 76 1.29 7.57 2.17
C LEU A 76 1.03 8.71 1.19
N GLU A 77 0.27 9.73 1.61
CA GLU A 77 0.00 10.93 0.81
C GLU A 77 1.27 11.73 0.48
N ALA A 78 2.27 11.69 1.36
CA ALA A 78 3.55 12.35 1.18
C ALA A 78 4.54 11.58 0.27
N MET A 79 4.18 10.41 -0.24
CA MET A 79 5.06 9.55 -1.07
C MET A 79 4.52 9.27 -2.49
N PRO A 80 4.20 10.30 -3.30
CA PRO A 80 3.70 10.10 -4.67
C PRO A 80 4.75 9.48 -5.62
N ASP A 81 6.03 9.45 -5.22
CA ASP A 81 7.10 8.75 -5.91
C ASP A 81 6.97 7.22 -5.79
N LEU A 82 6.45 6.72 -4.67
CA LEU A 82 6.26 5.28 -4.43
C LEU A 82 4.81 4.82 -4.58
N VAL A 83 3.84 5.69 -4.31
CA VAL A 83 2.41 5.33 -4.24
C VAL A 83 1.67 5.84 -5.46
N VAL A 84 1.13 4.92 -6.26
CA VAL A 84 0.27 5.23 -7.41
C VAL A 84 -1.16 5.48 -6.93
N SER A 85 -1.71 4.54 -6.16
CA SER A 85 -3.07 4.65 -5.66
C SER A 85 -3.26 3.94 -4.31
N VAL A 86 -4.25 4.40 -3.53
CA VAL A 86 -4.68 3.75 -2.29
C VAL A 86 -6.19 3.61 -2.33
N LYS A 87 -6.66 2.37 -2.18
CA LYS A 87 -8.08 2.00 -2.26
C LYS A 87 -8.45 1.17 -1.03
N PRO A 88 -9.72 1.21 -0.58
CA PRO A 88 -10.14 0.35 0.52
C PRO A 88 -10.01 -1.12 0.13
N ASP A 89 -9.42 -1.94 1.00
CA ASP A 89 -9.44 -3.40 0.89
C ASP A 89 -10.82 -3.89 1.36
N ARG A 90 -11.78 -3.82 0.44
CA ARG A 90 -13.05 -4.51 0.61
C ARG A 90 -12.76 -5.99 0.41
N ARG A 91 -12.31 -6.67 1.46
CA ARG A 91 -12.40 -8.13 1.49
C ARG A 91 -13.86 -8.46 1.20
N SER A 92 -14.14 -9.01 0.03
CA SER A 92 -15.28 -9.90 -0.11
C SER A 92 -15.07 -10.94 0.99
N LYS A 93 -15.84 -10.86 2.07
CA LYS A 93 -16.06 -12.01 2.93
C LYS A 93 -16.71 -13.04 2.01
N THR A 94 -15.90 -13.84 1.32
CA THR A 94 -16.37 -15.09 0.76
C THR A 94 -16.66 -15.95 1.98
N GLN A 95 -17.92 -15.89 2.42
CA GLN A 95 -18.56 -16.93 3.21
C GLN A 95 -18.64 -18.21 2.38
#